data_AF-A0A5M3Z5D8-F1
#
_entry.id   AF-A0A5M3Z5D8-F1
#
_cell.length_a   1.000
_cell.length_b   1.000
_cell.length_c   1.000
_cell.angle_alpha   90.00
_cell.angle_beta   90.00
_cell.angle_gamma   90.00
#
_symmetry.space_group_name_H-M   'P 1'
#
loop_
_entity.id
_entity.type
_entity.pdbx_description
1 polymer ?
#
loop_
_entity_poly.entity_id
_entity_poly.type
_entity_poly.pdbx_seq_one_letter_code
_entity_poly.pdbx_strand_id
1 'polypeptide(L)'
;MGVKETTFILPITTTELSYASGNLPGTTNTRFNRTARSTADEDMISIKDGFINKALQAGGRHVCEMSCTSITPVPGQGKAHDNFLRNGALLDKITKMVPDFHGLHFLGRVPALEPHKAPRWTLVIVARRPSKHCNWVDAARKISALLNGNGIHDVAVEIVDVRYMMRPQDFDLLPCRHDDVISSVWDAVVDSIFGAIGTEGVHAIGCYRIRTPFTKGKQDMPVTVVVDVDQRARRSWKPVRDAIISVLEQWTLCHVGVLIRQDTKTKDVNVGWKQFVPVRKSLQTRSVARIGRLAGSLGLVRG
;
A
#
# COMPACT_ATOMS: atom_id res chain seq x y z
N MET A 1 -27.70 10.82 11.96
CA MET A 1 -26.68 9.75 11.97
C MET A 1 -25.60 10.13 10.96
N GLY A 2 -24.43 10.57 11.42
CA GLY A 2 -23.32 10.86 10.52
C GLY A 2 -22.86 9.57 9.87
N VAL A 3 -22.81 9.52 8.54
CA VAL A 3 -22.16 8.43 7.81
C VAL A 3 -20.73 8.40 8.31
N LYS A 4 -20.37 7.37 9.09
CA LYS A 4 -18.97 7.11 9.43
C LYS A 4 -18.29 6.89 8.09
N GLU A 5 -17.55 7.91 7.67
CA GLU A 5 -16.72 7.90 6.49
C GLU A 5 -15.97 6.58 6.46
N THR A 6 -15.90 5.92 5.29
CA THR A 6 -15.15 4.68 5.11
C THR A 6 -13.69 4.95 5.41
N THR A 7 -13.34 4.90 6.69
CA THR A 7 -11.99 5.03 7.21
C THR A 7 -11.24 3.86 6.64
N PHE A 8 -10.31 4.13 5.73
CA PHE A 8 -9.34 3.12 5.32
C PHE A 8 -8.68 2.60 6.60
N ILE A 9 -9.01 1.35 6.96
CA ILE A 9 -8.62 0.75 8.24
C ILE A 9 -7.09 0.62 8.30
N LEU A 10 -6.46 0.42 7.14
CA LEU A 10 -5.03 0.60 6.94
C LEU A 10 -4.72 1.69 5.91
N PRO A 11 -3.61 2.42 6.12
CA PRO A 11 -3.11 3.38 5.14
C PRO A 11 -2.70 2.63 3.88
N ILE A 12 -2.83 3.28 2.73
CA ILE A 12 -2.30 2.76 1.47
C ILE A 12 -0.84 3.15 1.43
N THR A 13 0.05 2.16 1.36
CA THR A 13 1.49 2.42 1.20
C THR A 13 1.86 2.38 -0.28
N THR A 14 2.96 3.05 -0.64
CA THR A 14 3.50 2.98 -2.01
C THR A 14 3.88 1.56 -2.41
N THR A 15 4.22 0.72 -1.43
CA THR A 15 4.63 -0.68 -1.58
C THR A 15 3.47 -1.67 -1.60
N GLU A 16 2.24 -1.24 -1.33
CA GLU A 16 1.09 -2.13 -1.28
C GLU A 16 0.77 -2.72 -2.66
N LEU A 17 0.58 -4.04 -2.68
CA LEU A 17 0.15 -4.81 -3.85
C LEU A 17 -1.30 -5.24 -3.73
N SER A 18 -1.70 -5.69 -2.54
CA SER A 18 -3.04 -6.21 -2.27
C SER A 18 -3.37 -6.05 -0.81
N TYR A 19 -4.60 -5.66 -0.49
CA TYR A 19 -5.08 -5.53 0.88
C TYR A 19 -6.52 -6.00 1.01
N ALA A 20 -6.82 -6.60 2.17
CA ALA A 20 -8.17 -6.84 2.63
C ALA A 20 -8.27 -6.45 4.11
N SER A 21 -9.33 -5.74 4.46
CA SER A 21 -9.62 -5.49 5.87
C SER A 21 -10.11 -6.75 6.60
N GLY A 22 -10.01 -6.72 7.92
CA GLY A 22 -10.83 -7.58 8.76
C GLY A 22 -12.30 -7.19 8.69
N ASN A 23 -13.18 -8.09 9.10
CA ASN A 23 -14.59 -7.80 9.35
C ASN A 23 -14.71 -6.84 10.55
N LEU A 24 -15.40 -5.72 10.36
CA LEU A 24 -15.68 -4.80 11.45
C LEU A 24 -16.88 -5.31 12.28
N PRO A 25 -16.80 -5.25 13.63
CA PRO A 25 -17.94 -5.60 14.47
C PRO A 25 -19.17 -4.79 14.10
N GLY A 26 -20.31 -5.47 13.92
CA GLY A 26 -21.61 -4.81 13.63
C GLY A 26 -21.80 -4.34 12.19
N THR A 27 -20.91 -4.70 11.26
CA THR A 27 -21.12 -4.51 9.81
C THR A 27 -21.58 -5.80 9.15
N THR A 28 -22.37 -5.70 8.08
CA THR A 28 -22.62 -6.84 7.19
C THR A 28 -21.26 -7.38 6.73
N ASN A 29 -21.00 -8.69 6.86
CA ASN A 29 -19.72 -9.40 6.69
C ASN A 29 -18.99 -9.12 5.35
N THR A 30 -18.61 -7.88 5.09
CA THR A 30 -18.05 -7.41 3.83
C THR A 30 -16.69 -6.82 4.14
N ARG A 31 -15.65 -7.60 3.87
CA ARG A 31 -14.27 -7.13 3.90
C ARG A 31 -14.09 -6.04 2.86
N PHE A 32 -13.34 -5.01 3.21
CA PHE A 32 -12.91 -4.00 2.24
C PHE A 32 -11.67 -4.52 1.53
N ASN A 33 -11.84 -4.88 0.25
CA ASN A 33 -10.76 -5.40 -0.58
C ASN A 33 -10.24 -4.33 -1.54
N ARG A 34 -8.92 -4.26 -1.68
CA ARG A 34 -8.25 -3.44 -2.70
C ARG A 34 -7.09 -4.20 -3.33
N THR A 35 -6.97 -4.05 -4.64
CA THR A 35 -5.85 -4.56 -5.44
C THR A 35 -5.16 -3.39 -6.11
N ALA A 36 -3.83 -3.44 -6.19
CA ALA A 36 -3.02 -2.41 -6.84
C ALA A 36 -3.33 -0.99 -6.34
N ARG A 37 -3.72 -0.85 -5.07
CA ARG A 37 -4.01 0.42 -4.38
C ARG A 37 -5.25 1.16 -4.93
N SER A 38 -6.17 0.42 -5.54
CA SER A 38 -7.49 0.94 -5.96
C SER A 38 -8.39 1.25 -4.75
N THR A 39 -9.45 2.04 -4.95
CA THR A 39 -10.50 2.28 -3.94
C THR A 39 -11.41 1.08 -3.73
N ALA A 40 -11.43 0.15 -4.68
CA ALA A 40 -12.17 -1.10 -4.63
C ALA A 40 -11.52 -2.08 -5.61
N ASP A 41 -11.82 -3.37 -5.49
CA ASP A 41 -11.48 -4.37 -6.51
C ASP A 41 -12.23 -4.17 -7.85
N GLU A 42 -13.07 -3.12 -7.96
CA GLU A 42 -13.65 -2.69 -9.23
C GLU A 42 -12.55 -2.24 -10.19
N ASP A 43 -12.69 -2.68 -11.45
CA ASP A 43 -11.76 -2.39 -12.53
C ASP A 43 -11.41 -0.90 -12.54
N MET A 44 -10.13 -0.59 -12.70
CA MET A 44 -9.70 0.79 -12.93
C MET A 44 -10.52 1.32 -14.11
N ILE A 45 -11.51 2.17 -13.83
CA ILE A 45 -12.22 2.89 -14.88
C ILE A 45 -11.20 3.86 -15.44
N SER A 46 -10.46 3.40 -16.45
CA SER A 46 -9.73 4.28 -17.34
C SER A 46 -10.82 5.11 -18.03
N ILE A 47 -10.95 6.36 -17.59
CA ILE A 47 -11.82 7.30 -18.26
C ILE A 47 -11.20 7.50 -19.66
N LYS A 48 -12.05 7.56 -20.69
CA LYS A 48 -11.64 7.56 -22.12
C LYS A 48 -10.58 8.63 -22.48
N ASP A 49 -10.41 9.65 -21.64
CA ASP A 49 -9.45 10.75 -21.80
C ASP A 49 -8.04 10.45 -21.22
N GLY A 50 -7.84 9.26 -20.66
CA GLY A 50 -6.58 8.84 -20.04
C GLY A 50 -6.39 9.34 -18.62
N PHE A 51 -7.35 10.05 -18.04
CA PHE A 51 -7.26 10.43 -16.63
C PHE A 51 -7.48 9.22 -15.72
N ILE A 52 -6.77 9.23 -14.59
CA ILE A 52 -6.84 8.19 -13.57
C ILE A 52 -7.47 8.74 -12.29
N ASN A 53 -8.23 7.90 -11.60
CA ASN A 53 -8.79 8.18 -10.28
C ASN A 53 -8.55 6.97 -9.36
N LYS A 54 -7.40 6.96 -8.69
CA LYS A 54 -7.03 5.96 -7.68
C LYS A 54 -7.39 6.47 -6.29
N ALA A 55 -7.27 5.62 -5.28
CA ALA A 55 -7.66 5.95 -3.90
C ALA A 55 -6.96 7.19 -3.33
N LEU A 56 -5.64 7.29 -3.52
CA LEU A 56 -4.82 8.38 -3.01
C LEU A 56 -4.24 9.29 -4.11
N GLN A 57 -4.64 9.11 -5.37
CA GLN A 57 -4.02 9.78 -6.50
C GLN A 57 -5.05 9.96 -7.61
N ALA A 58 -5.15 11.16 -8.18
CA ALA A 58 -5.88 11.39 -9.42
C ALA A 58 -5.06 12.28 -10.35
N GLY A 59 -5.27 12.17 -11.65
CA GLY A 59 -4.62 13.08 -12.60
C GLY A 59 -4.65 12.61 -14.05
N GLY A 60 -3.93 13.32 -14.92
CA GLY A 60 -4.00 13.14 -16.37
C GLY A 60 -3.30 11.90 -16.96
N ARG A 61 -3.37 11.78 -18.30
CA ARG A 61 -2.84 10.68 -19.14
C ARG A 61 -1.38 10.29 -18.93
N HIS A 62 -0.64 11.11 -18.20
CA HIS A 62 0.80 11.01 -18.04
C HIS A 62 1.26 11.01 -16.58
N VAL A 63 0.33 10.86 -15.63
CA VAL A 63 0.66 10.72 -14.22
C VAL A 63 1.57 9.53 -14.00
N CYS A 64 2.65 9.76 -13.27
CA CYS A 64 3.61 8.74 -12.93
C CYS A 64 3.00 7.69 -11.99
N GLU A 65 3.50 6.45 -12.06
CA GLU A 65 3.15 5.42 -11.07
C GLU A 65 3.53 5.87 -9.66
N MET A 66 2.92 5.29 -8.61
CA MET A 66 3.21 5.75 -7.24
C MET A 66 4.67 5.55 -6.84
N SER A 67 5.27 4.46 -7.31
CA SER A 67 6.70 4.20 -7.19
C SER A 67 7.42 5.07 -8.21
N CYS A 68 7.73 6.31 -7.84
CA CYS A 68 8.46 7.21 -8.69
C CYS A 68 9.35 8.15 -7.89
N THR A 69 10.47 8.52 -8.51
CA THR A 69 11.42 9.48 -7.96
C THR A 69 11.01 10.89 -8.37
N SER A 70 10.97 11.79 -7.40
CA SER A 70 10.78 13.22 -7.63
C SER A 70 12.15 13.90 -7.74
N ILE A 71 12.32 14.74 -8.76
CA ILE A 71 13.54 15.52 -9.02
C ILE A 71 13.19 17.00 -8.94
N THR A 72 13.99 17.74 -8.18
CA THR A 72 13.86 19.19 -7.99
C THR A 72 15.25 19.82 -7.92
N PRO A 73 15.53 20.91 -8.65
CA PRO A 73 14.68 21.55 -9.65
C PRO A 73 14.54 20.72 -10.93
N VAL A 74 13.51 21.00 -11.74
CA VAL A 74 13.33 20.34 -13.04
C VAL A 74 14.25 21.02 -14.06
N PRO A 75 15.16 20.27 -14.72
CA PRO A 75 16.07 20.85 -15.70
C PRO A 75 15.33 21.60 -16.81
N GLY A 76 15.77 22.82 -17.12
CA GLY A 76 15.21 23.64 -18.20
C GLY A 76 13.89 24.37 -17.90
N GLN A 77 13.25 24.16 -16.74
CA GLN A 77 11.91 24.68 -16.45
C GLN A 77 11.85 25.84 -15.45
N GLY A 78 13.00 26.41 -15.07
CA GLY A 78 13.07 27.47 -14.06
C GLY A 78 12.19 28.69 -14.36
N LYS A 79 12.22 29.19 -15.61
CA LYS A 79 11.41 30.36 -16.00
C LYS A 79 9.91 30.09 -15.95
N ALA A 80 9.46 28.92 -16.42
CA ALA A 80 8.04 28.57 -16.43
C ALA A 80 7.51 28.38 -14.99
N HIS A 81 8.32 27.77 -14.12
CA HIS A 81 8.06 27.67 -12.69
C HIS A 81 7.93 29.06 -12.03
N ASP A 82 8.89 29.95 -12.26
CA ASP A 82 8.90 31.28 -11.64
C ASP A 82 7.73 32.14 -12.14
N ASN A 83 7.39 32.04 -13.42
CA ASN A 83 6.22 32.71 -14.01
C ASN A 83 4.91 32.21 -13.39
N PHE A 84 4.79 30.90 -13.16
CA PHE A 84 3.63 30.35 -12.47
C PHE A 84 3.53 30.89 -11.04
N LEU A 85 4.63 30.87 -10.27
CA LEU A 85 4.63 31.32 -8.88
C LEU A 85 4.29 32.81 -8.75
N ARG A 86 4.64 33.63 -9.74
CA ARG A 86 4.27 35.05 -9.79
C ARG A 86 2.80 35.27 -10.14
N ASN A 87 2.12 34.28 -10.70
CA ASN A 87 0.70 34.37 -11.06
C ASN A 87 -0.21 33.95 -9.89
N GLY A 88 -0.31 34.84 -8.88
CA GLY A 88 -1.14 34.59 -7.70
C GLY A 88 -2.61 34.29 -8.01
N ALA A 89 -3.17 34.91 -9.06
CA ALA A 89 -4.55 34.65 -9.48
C ALA A 89 -4.76 33.23 -10.02
N LEU A 90 -3.77 32.65 -10.69
CA LEU A 90 -3.80 31.26 -11.14
C LEU A 90 -3.73 30.29 -9.95
N LEU A 91 -2.84 30.58 -9.00
CA LEU A 91 -2.72 29.81 -7.77
C LEU A 91 -4.04 29.78 -6.99
N ASP A 92 -4.67 30.94 -6.77
CA ASP A 92 -5.94 31.06 -6.06
C ASP A 92 -7.08 30.28 -6.74
N LYS A 93 -7.07 30.19 -8.08
CA LYS A 93 -8.04 29.38 -8.80
C LYS A 93 -7.81 27.89 -8.55
N ILE A 94 -6.56 27.44 -8.57
CA ILE A 94 -6.20 26.04 -8.34
C ILE A 94 -6.56 25.61 -6.92
N THR A 95 -6.23 26.40 -5.90
CA THR A 95 -6.53 26.08 -4.50
C THR A 95 -8.03 25.95 -4.26
N LYS A 96 -8.86 26.81 -4.88
CA LYS A 96 -10.32 26.73 -4.80
C LYS A 96 -10.92 25.51 -5.51
N MET A 97 -10.22 24.93 -6.49
CA MET A 97 -10.69 23.73 -7.20
C MET A 97 -10.47 22.43 -6.42
N VAL A 98 -9.55 22.43 -5.44
CA VAL A 98 -9.16 21.23 -4.70
C VAL A 98 -9.60 21.37 -3.24
N PRO A 99 -10.60 20.59 -2.79
CA PRO A 99 -11.04 20.65 -1.40
C PRO A 99 -9.94 20.13 -0.47
N ASP A 100 -9.85 20.73 0.72
CA ASP A 100 -8.86 20.39 1.75
C ASP A 100 -7.43 20.38 1.17
N PHE A 101 -7.03 21.53 0.59
CA PHE A 101 -5.73 21.78 -0.02
C PHE A 101 -4.63 21.98 1.05
N HIS A 102 -3.48 21.32 0.88
CA HIS A 102 -2.35 21.40 1.81
C HIS A 102 -1.11 22.01 1.16
N GLY A 103 -0.92 21.84 -0.14
CA GLY A 103 0.22 22.40 -0.85
C GLY A 103 0.28 22.02 -2.32
N LEU A 104 1.24 22.60 -3.03
CA LEU A 104 1.55 22.22 -4.41
C LEU A 104 3.05 22.28 -4.66
N HIS A 105 3.51 21.48 -5.61
CA HIS A 105 4.91 21.41 -6.01
C HIS A 105 5.02 21.17 -7.51
N PHE A 106 5.97 21.84 -8.17
CA PHE A 106 6.41 21.45 -9.50
C PHE A 106 7.64 20.56 -9.38
N LEU A 107 7.52 19.33 -9.90
CA LEU A 107 8.54 18.30 -9.74
C LEU A 107 8.72 17.56 -11.06
N GLY A 108 9.92 17.03 -11.28
CA GLY A 108 10.18 16.07 -12.33
C GLY A 108 9.87 14.69 -11.79
N ARG A 109 8.92 13.96 -12.37
CA ARG A 109 8.53 12.61 -11.94
C ARG A 109 9.16 11.58 -12.88
N VAL A 110 9.90 10.62 -12.32
CA VAL A 110 10.52 9.51 -13.06
C VAL A 110 9.98 8.19 -12.51
N PRO A 111 9.37 7.31 -13.34
CA PRO A 111 8.93 6.00 -12.88
C PRO A 111 10.09 5.21 -12.30
N ALA A 112 9.92 4.62 -11.10
CA ALA A 112 11.00 3.90 -10.44
C ALA A 112 11.45 2.65 -11.24
N LEU A 113 10.55 2.06 -12.02
CA LEU A 113 10.84 0.93 -12.89
C LEU A 113 11.55 1.32 -14.20
N GLU A 114 11.56 2.61 -14.53
CA GLU A 114 12.13 3.14 -15.77
C GLU A 114 13.00 4.37 -15.48
N PRO A 115 14.08 4.22 -14.68
CA PRO A 115 14.88 5.35 -14.19
C PRO A 115 15.61 6.12 -15.30
N HIS A 116 15.71 5.54 -16.50
CA HIS A 116 16.34 6.15 -17.66
C HIS A 116 15.40 7.06 -18.46
N LYS A 117 14.09 7.09 -18.15
CA LYS A 117 13.16 7.98 -18.83
C LYS A 117 13.38 9.43 -18.41
N ALA A 118 13.19 10.34 -19.35
CA ALA A 118 13.24 11.78 -19.08
C ALA A 118 12.23 12.15 -17.97
N PRO A 119 12.61 12.97 -16.99
CA PRO A 119 11.70 13.41 -15.93
C PRO A 119 10.49 14.12 -16.52
N ARG A 120 9.29 13.71 -16.11
CA ARG A 120 8.07 14.37 -16.54
C ARG A 120 7.77 15.56 -15.65
N TRP A 121 7.67 16.73 -16.24
CA TRP A 121 7.28 17.93 -15.52
C TRP A 121 5.83 17.80 -15.03
N THR A 122 5.65 17.85 -13.72
CA THR A 122 4.38 17.54 -13.06
C THR A 122 4.06 18.58 -12.00
N LEU A 123 2.86 19.15 -12.05
CA LEU A 123 2.24 19.86 -10.94
C LEU A 123 1.60 18.84 -10.01
N VAL A 124 2.25 18.62 -8.86
CA VAL A 124 1.75 17.76 -7.78
C VAL A 124 1.00 18.63 -6.77
N ILE A 125 -0.28 18.36 -6.56
CA ILE A 125 -1.13 19.04 -5.60
C ILE A 125 -1.40 18.09 -4.44
N VAL A 126 -0.97 18.48 -3.24
CA VAL A 126 -1.19 17.73 -2.02
C VAL A 126 -2.47 18.23 -1.36
N ALA A 127 -3.40 17.31 -1.13
CA ALA A 127 -4.67 17.59 -0.49
C ALA A 127 -5.06 16.41 0.41
N ARG A 128 -6.07 16.56 1.25
CA ARG A 128 -6.65 15.44 1.99
C ARG A 128 -7.95 15.04 1.31
N ARG A 129 -8.09 13.77 0.92
CA ARG A 129 -9.33 13.30 0.31
C ARG A 129 -10.38 13.16 1.40
N PRO A 130 -11.49 13.92 1.38
CA PRO A 130 -12.54 13.76 2.39
C PRO A 130 -13.19 12.39 2.20
N SER A 131 -13.80 12.14 1.04
CA SER A 131 -14.49 10.88 0.76
C SER A 131 -14.02 10.20 -0.52
N LYS A 132 -14.35 8.90 -0.65
CA LYS A 132 -14.14 8.14 -1.89
C LYS A 132 -14.84 8.75 -3.11
N HIS A 133 -15.92 9.50 -2.89
CA HIS A 133 -16.68 10.19 -3.93
C HIS A 133 -16.10 11.56 -4.30
N CYS A 134 -15.00 11.97 -3.66
CA CYS A 134 -14.32 13.21 -4.05
C CYS A 134 -13.84 13.10 -5.49
N ASN A 135 -14.27 14.06 -6.32
CA ASN A 135 -14.06 14.07 -7.75
C ASN A 135 -12.76 14.81 -8.11
N TRP A 136 -11.64 14.33 -7.54
CA TRP A 136 -10.31 14.86 -7.84
C TRP A 136 -9.94 14.73 -9.31
N VAL A 137 -10.49 13.75 -10.01
CA VAL A 137 -10.21 13.60 -11.45
C VAL A 137 -10.77 14.77 -12.26
N ASP A 138 -11.98 15.25 -11.94
CA ASP A 138 -12.54 16.46 -12.59
C ASP A 138 -11.77 17.72 -12.20
N ALA A 139 -11.33 17.83 -10.94
CA ALA A 139 -10.47 18.94 -10.52
C ALA A 139 -9.14 18.93 -11.31
N ALA A 140 -8.48 17.78 -11.43
CA ALA A 140 -7.25 17.64 -12.20
C ALA A 140 -7.46 18.01 -13.68
N ARG A 141 -8.60 17.64 -14.27
CA ARG A 141 -8.95 18.00 -15.65
C ARG A 141 -9.11 19.52 -15.82
N LYS A 142 -9.84 20.17 -14.91
CA LYS A 142 -10.02 21.63 -14.93
C LYS A 142 -8.70 22.37 -14.74
N ILE A 143 -7.84 21.89 -13.84
CA ILE A 143 -6.52 22.47 -13.59
C ILE A 143 -5.64 22.31 -14.82
N SER A 144 -5.62 21.14 -15.45
CA SER A 144 -4.86 20.91 -16.69
C SER A 144 -5.33 21.84 -17.82
N ALA A 145 -6.64 22.00 -18.02
CA ALA A 145 -7.19 22.95 -18.98
C ALA A 145 -6.82 24.40 -18.63
N LEU A 146 -6.84 24.76 -17.35
CA LEU A 146 -6.48 26.10 -16.86
C LEU A 146 -4.99 26.41 -17.12
N LEU A 147 -4.08 25.47 -16.85
CA LEU A 147 -2.65 25.63 -17.15
C LEU A 147 -2.41 25.85 -18.64
N ASN A 148 -3.03 25.00 -19.48
CA ASN A 148 -2.94 25.13 -20.94
C ASN A 148 -3.46 26.49 -21.43
N GLY A 149 -4.60 26.97 -20.90
CA GLY A 149 -5.15 28.27 -21.24
C GLY A 149 -4.29 29.47 -20.78
N ASN A 150 -3.31 29.26 -19.90
CA ASN A 150 -2.37 30.28 -19.45
C ASN A 150 -0.96 30.09 -20.07
N GLY A 151 -0.84 29.31 -21.14
CA GLY A 151 0.44 29.09 -21.84
C GLY A 151 1.41 28.15 -21.13
N ILE A 152 0.95 27.42 -20.10
CA ILE A 152 1.75 26.42 -19.38
C ILE A 152 1.41 25.05 -19.96
N HIS A 153 2.11 24.71 -21.04
CA HIS A 153 1.92 23.46 -21.77
C HIS A 153 2.78 22.32 -21.21
N ASP A 154 2.45 21.08 -21.60
CA ASP A 154 3.22 19.86 -21.29
C ASP A 154 3.45 19.57 -19.80
N VAL A 155 2.62 20.16 -18.92
CA VAL A 155 2.59 19.85 -17.48
C VAL A 155 1.57 18.75 -17.20
N ALA A 156 2.03 17.65 -16.60
CA ALA A 156 1.13 16.68 -16.00
C ALA A 156 0.54 17.23 -14.70
N VAL A 157 -0.74 16.99 -14.44
CA VAL A 157 -1.39 17.36 -13.17
C VAL A 157 -1.64 16.09 -12.37
N GLU A 158 -1.16 16.06 -11.13
CA GLU A 158 -1.30 14.97 -10.18
C GLU A 158 -1.85 15.52 -8.86
N ILE A 159 -3.04 15.11 -8.43
CA ILE A 159 -3.58 15.40 -7.10
C ILE A 159 -3.35 14.16 -6.24
N VAL A 160 -2.69 14.33 -5.11
CA VAL A 160 -2.32 13.25 -4.19
C VAL A 160 -2.85 13.52 -2.80
N ASP A 161 -3.26 12.44 -2.13
CA ASP A 161 -3.62 12.51 -0.73
C ASP A 161 -2.38 12.75 0.14
N VAL A 162 -2.49 13.49 1.24
CA VAL A 162 -1.41 13.61 2.25
C VAL A 162 -0.87 12.25 2.68
N ARG A 163 -1.70 11.20 2.70
CA ARG A 163 -1.30 9.81 2.98
C ARG A 163 -0.38 9.23 1.93
N TYR A 164 -0.44 9.71 0.70
CA TYR A 164 0.42 9.27 -0.40
C TYR A 164 1.89 9.63 -0.14
N MET A 165 2.12 10.74 0.56
CA MET A 165 3.47 11.21 0.90
C MET A 165 4.05 10.51 2.11
N MET A 166 3.31 9.60 2.73
CA MET A 166 3.82 8.81 3.85
C MET A 166 4.89 7.84 3.39
N ARG A 167 6.00 7.87 4.12
CA ARG A 167 7.14 6.97 3.94
C ARG A 167 6.93 5.71 4.78
N PRO A 168 7.61 4.61 4.45
CA PRO A 168 7.58 3.40 5.27
C PRO A 168 7.88 3.63 6.76
N GLN A 169 8.72 4.62 7.10
CA GLN A 169 9.06 4.98 8.48
C GLN A 169 7.93 5.70 9.22
N ASP A 170 6.92 6.21 8.50
CA ASP A 170 5.76 6.87 9.10
C ASP A 170 4.72 5.84 9.58
N PHE A 171 5.01 4.53 9.45
CA PHE A 171 4.18 3.43 9.93
C PHE A 171 4.96 2.58 10.93
N ASP A 172 4.33 2.25 12.05
CA ASP A 172 4.89 1.27 12.97
C ASP A 172 4.18 -0.07 12.82
N LEU A 173 4.95 -1.12 12.55
CA LEU A 173 4.51 -2.50 12.69
C LEU A 173 4.74 -2.92 14.14
N LEU A 174 3.68 -2.88 14.94
CA LEU A 174 3.72 -3.34 16.32
C LEU A 174 3.40 -4.83 16.37
N PRO A 175 4.05 -5.61 17.25
CA PRO A 175 3.73 -7.01 17.41
C PRO A 175 2.26 -7.20 17.80
N CYS A 176 1.68 -8.33 17.39
CA CYS A 176 0.39 -8.80 17.93
C CYS A 176 0.53 -8.98 19.46
N ARG A 177 -0.50 -8.60 20.20
CA ARG A 177 -0.55 -8.72 21.66
C ARG A 177 -0.81 -10.17 22.07
N HIS A 178 -0.59 -10.51 23.33
CA HIS A 178 -0.91 -11.84 23.84
C HIS A 178 -2.42 -12.10 23.93
N ASP A 179 -3.24 -11.06 24.07
CA ASP A 179 -4.71 -11.13 24.08
C ASP A 179 -5.33 -11.13 22.68
N ASP A 180 -4.53 -10.96 21.62
CA ASP A 180 -5.03 -11.12 20.25
C ASP A 180 -5.32 -12.60 19.97
N VAL A 181 -6.52 -12.92 19.48
CA VAL A 181 -6.97 -14.30 19.25
C VAL A 181 -6.00 -15.08 18.35
N ILE A 182 -5.42 -14.43 17.35
CA ILE A 182 -4.44 -15.04 16.44
C ILE A 182 -3.10 -15.37 17.12
N SER A 183 -2.76 -14.73 18.23
CA SER A 183 -1.45 -14.84 18.90
C SER A 183 -1.16 -16.26 19.38
N SER A 184 -2.16 -16.94 19.95
CA SER A 184 -2.03 -18.31 20.45
C SER A 184 -2.03 -19.38 19.36
N VAL A 185 -2.51 -19.06 18.15
CA VAL A 185 -2.65 -19.99 17.02
C VAL A 185 -1.75 -19.63 15.83
N TRP A 186 -0.89 -18.62 15.99
CA TRP A 186 -0.14 -18.02 14.89
C TRP A 186 0.71 -19.03 14.11
N ASP A 187 1.41 -19.93 14.80
CA ASP A 187 2.29 -20.92 14.18
C ASP A 187 1.52 -21.91 13.28
N ALA A 188 0.32 -22.32 13.69
CA ALA A 188 -0.52 -23.21 12.89
C ALA A 188 -1.19 -22.47 11.72
N VAL A 189 -1.57 -21.20 11.93
CA VAL A 189 -2.13 -20.34 10.88
C VAL A 189 -1.10 -20.06 9.81
N VAL A 190 0.14 -19.70 10.17
CA VAL A 190 1.20 -19.40 9.19
C VAL A 190 1.59 -20.63 8.37
N ASP A 191 1.60 -21.81 9.00
CA ASP A 191 1.81 -23.08 8.29
C ASP A 191 0.68 -23.37 7.28
N SER A 192 -0.57 -23.13 7.68
CA SER A 192 -1.74 -23.27 6.80
C SER A 192 -1.67 -22.28 5.63
N ILE A 193 -1.25 -21.03 5.88
CA ILE A 193 -1.05 -20.01 4.85
C ILE A 193 0.01 -20.47 3.83
N PHE A 194 1.18 -20.91 4.29
CA PHE A 194 2.23 -21.39 3.39
C PHE A 194 1.79 -22.63 2.59
N GLY A 195 1.00 -23.51 3.19
CA GLY A 195 0.38 -24.64 2.48
C GLY A 195 -0.56 -24.19 1.36
N ALA A 196 -1.30 -23.10 1.56
CA ALA A 196 -2.27 -22.58 0.59
C ALA A 196 -1.64 -21.77 -0.56
N ILE A 197 -0.65 -20.92 -0.27
CA ILE A 197 -0.12 -19.94 -1.26
C ILE A 197 1.25 -20.29 -1.87
N GLY A 198 1.92 -21.29 -1.30
CA GLY A 198 3.32 -21.61 -1.58
C GLY A 198 4.31 -20.58 -1.01
N THR A 199 5.60 -20.75 -1.32
CA THR A 199 6.67 -19.85 -0.85
C THR A 199 7.27 -18.99 -1.97
N GLU A 200 6.85 -19.19 -3.21
CA GLU A 200 7.40 -18.50 -4.37
C GLU A 200 7.14 -16.99 -4.31
N GLY A 201 8.23 -16.21 -4.32
CA GLY A 201 8.21 -14.76 -4.25
C GLY A 201 7.88 -14.18 -2.87
N VAL A 202 7.66 -15.01 -1.83
CA VAL A 202 7.44 -14.55 -0.46
C VAL A 202 8.78 -14.47 0.26
N HIS A 203 9.13 -13.29 0.78
CA HIS A 203 10.32 -13.09 1.60
C HIS A 203 10.04 -13.40 3.06
N ALA A 204 8.93 -12.87 3.56
CA ALA A 204 8.60 -12.94 4.98
C ALA A 204 7.09 -12.80 5.20
N ILE A 205 6.62 -13.35 6.31
CA ILE A 205 5.23 -13.23 6.77
C ILE A 205 5.23 -12.98 8.28
N GLY A 206 4.33 -12.13 8.74
CA GLY A 206 4.16 -11.83 10.17
C GLY A 206 2.75 -11.34 10.49
N CYS A 207 2.42 -11.32 11.78
CA CYS A 207 1.19 -10.75 12.33
C CYS A 207 1.54 -9.44 13.02
N TYR A 208 0.90 -8.33 12.63
CA TYR A 208 1.16 -7.03 13.21
C TYR A 208 -0.10 -6.22 13.46
N ARG A 209 0.01 -5.28 14.40
CA ARG A 209 -0.87 -4.13 14.55
C ARG A 209 -0.20 -2.94 13.88
N ILE A 210 -0.88 -2.31 12.93
CA ILE A 210 -0.29 -1.23 12.12
C ILE A 210 -0.71 0.11 12.70
N ARG A 211 0.26 0.88 13.20
CA ARG A 211 0.05 2.25 13.67
C ARG A 211 0.40 3.23 12.57
N THR A 212 -0.43 4.27 12.46
CA THR A 212 -0.21 5.40 11.54
C THR A 212 -0.27 6.71 12.33
N PRO A 213 0.19 7.84 11.76
CA PRO A 213 0.02 9.16 12.37
C PRO A 213 -1.45 9.57 12.48
N PHE A 214 -2.35 8.88 11.78
CA PHE A 214 -3.80 9.12 11.82
C PHE A 214 -4.53 8.19 12.81
N THR A 215 -3.83 7.24 13.43
CA THR A 215 -4.40 6.31 14.41
C THR A 215 -4.61 7.05 15.73
N LYS A 216 -5.86 7.20 16.19
CA LYS A 216 -6.19 8.00 17.38
C LYS A 216 -6.08 7.21 18.70
N GLY A 217 -6.29 5.89 18.67
CA GLY A 217 -6.23 5.07 19.87
C GLY A 217 -5.71 3.65 19.66
N LYS A 218 -5.41 2.98 20.77
CA LYS A 218 -4.93 1.58 20.79
C LYS A 218 -5.92 0.57 20.23
N GLN A 219 -7.22 0.91 20.22
CA GLN A 219 -8.29 0.08 19.69
C GLN A 219 -8.44 0.22 18.16
N ASP A 220 -7.87 1.28 17.58
CA ASP A 220 -7.97 1.58 16.15
C ASP A 220 -6.90 0.86 15.30
N MET A 221 -6.10 -0.01 15.91
CA MET A 221 -5.01 -0.73 15.23
C MET A 221 -5.46 -2.16 14.91
N PRO A 222 -5.99 -2.43 13.72
CA PRO A 222 -6.44 -3.78 13.35
C PRO A 222 -5.25 -4.75 13.35
N VAL A 223 -5.52 -5.98 13.78
CA VAL A 223 -4.58 -7.09 13.61
C VAL A 223 -4.53 -7.45 12.13
N THR A 224 -3.32 -7.53 11.56
CA THR A 224 -3.11 -7.71 10.12
C THR A 224 -1.99 -8.71 9.88
N VAL A 225 -2.25 -9.70 9.02
CA VAL A 225 -1.21 -10.53 8.41
C VAL A 225 -0.51 -9.71 7.33
N VAL A 226 0.79 -9.48 7.52
CA VAL A 226 1.63 -8.76 6.55
C VAL A 226 2.52 -9.75 5.83
N VAL A 227 2.47 -9.72 4.50
CA VAL A 227 3.30 -10.54 3.61
C VAL A 227 4.23 -9.64 2.82
N ASP A 228 5.53 -9.81 3.06
CA ASP A 228 6.59 -9.14 2.33
C ASP A 228 7.02 -10.02 1.16
N VAL A 229 6.99 -9.43 -0.04
CA VAL A 229 7.23 -10.18 -1.30
C VAL A 229 8.37 -9.56 -2.11
N ASP A 230 9.00 -10.40 -2.95
CA ASP A 230 10.01 -9.95 -3.89
C ASP A 230 9.38 -8.97 -4.89
N GLN A 231 9.96 -7.77 -5.00
CA GLN A 231 9.58 -6.79 -6.01
C GLN A 231 9.66 -7.35 -7.45
N ARG A 232 10.51 -8.34 -7.68
CA ARG A 232 10.71 -8.98 -8.99
C ARG A 232 9.73 -10.11 -9.28
N ALA A 233 8.97 -10.57 -8.28
CA ALA A 233 8.02 -11.66 -8.46
C ALA A 233 6.87 -11.22 -9.38
N ARG A 234 6.74 -11.90 -10.52
CA ARG A 234 5.71 -11.65 -11.53
C ARG A 234 4.51 -12.57 -11.32
N ARG A 235 3.83 -12.43 -10.18
CA ARG A 235 2.57 -13.16 -9.90
C ARG A 235 1.45 -12.20 -9.51
N SER A 236 0.22 -12.62 -9.76
CA SER A 236 -0.94 -11.90 -9.25
C SER A 236 -1.07 -12.11 -7.75
N TRP A 237 -1.11 -11.01 -6.99
CA TRP A 237 -1.20 -11.02 -5.53
C TRP A 237 -2.64 -11.00 -5.02
N LYS A 238 -3.62 -10.76 -5.90
CA LYS A 238 -5.05 -10.82 -5.54
C LYS A 238 -5.47 -12.26 -5.14
N PRO A 239 -5.24 -13.31 -5.96
CA PRO A 239 -5.56 -14.68 -5.56
C PRO A 239 -4.80 -15.14 -4.31
N VAL A 240 -3.57 -14.65 -4.11
CA VAL A 240 -2.77 -14.93 -2.90
C VAL A 240 -3.44 -14.35 -1.65
N ARG A 241 -3.86 -13.08 -1.71
CA ARG A 241 -4.60 -12.42 -0.63
C ARG A 241 -5.87 -13.20 -0.31
N ASP A 242 -6.63 -13.57 -1.33
CA ASP A 242 -7.93 -14.24 -1.17
C ASP A 242 -7.74 -15.64 -0.54
N ALA A 243 -6.70 -16.37 -0.93
CA ALA A 243 -6.34 -17.63 -0.29
C ALA A 243 -5.96 -17.47 1.20
N ILE A 244 -5.21 -16.42 1.57
CA ILE A 244 -4.91 -16.10 2.97
C ILE A 244 -6.19 -15.81 3.74
N ILE A 245 -7.11 -15.05 3.15
CA ILE A 245 -8.43 -14.75 3.76
C ILE A 245 -9.19 -16.05 4.04
N SER A 246 -9.26 -16.97 3.07
CA SER A 246 -9.92 -18.26 3.26
C SER A 246 -9.31 -19.07 4.40
N VAL A 247 -7.98 -19.06 4.56
CA VAL A 247 -7.32 -19.67 5.72
C VAL A 247 -7.77 -18.97 7.00
N LEU A 248 -7.68 -17.64 7.09
CA LEU A 248 -8.11 -16.91 8.29
C LEU A 248 -9.57 -17.19 8.66
N GLU A 249 -10.46 -17.35 7.69
CA GLU A 249 -11.87 -17.69 7.91
C GLU A 249 -12.06 -19.11 8.47
N GLN A 250 -11.32 -20.10 7.98
CA GLN A 250 -11.32 -21.47 8.53
C GLN A 250 -10.90 -21.49 10.01
N TRP A 251 -9.99 -20.59 10.39
CA TRP A 251 -9.53 -20.42 11.77
C TRP A 251 -10.42 -19.46 12.59
N THR A 252 -11.57 -19.02 12.06
CA THR A 252 -12.49 -18.05 12.70
C THR A 252 -11.88 -16.67 12.98
N LEU A 253 -10.79 -16.32 12.29
CA LEU A 253 -10.06 -15.05 12.41
C LEU A 253 -10.56 -14.01 11.39
N CYS A 254 -11.88 -13.89 11.25
CA CYS A 254 -12.49 -13.01 10.26
C CYS A 254 -12.19 -11.51 10.47
N HIS A 255 -11.82 -11.12 11.70
CA HIS A 255 -11.45 -9.76 12.09
C HIS A 255 -10.00 -9.41 11.76
N VAL A 256 -9.18 -10.37 11.32
CA VAL A 256 -7.78 -10.14 10.94
C VAL A 256 -7.72 -9.69 9.47
N GLY A 257 -7.02 -8.58 9.22
CA GLY A 257 -6.75 -8.07 7.88
C GLY A 257 -5.57 -8.76 7.20
N VAL A 258 -5.40 -8.53 5.90
CA VAL A 258 -4.29 -9.03 5.09
C VAL A 258 -3.68 -7.89 4.31
N LEU A 259 -2.37 -7.71 4.38
CA LEU A 259 -1.60 -6.74 3.60
C LEU A 259 -0.44 -7.45 2.90
N ILE A 260 -0.46 -7.46 1.57
CA ILE A 260 0.66 -7.92 0.74
C ILE A 260 1.38 -6.68 0.21
N ARG A 261 2.68 -6.58 0.47
CA ARG A 261 3.50 -5.43 0.06
C ARG A 261 4.85 -5.86 -0.47
N GLN A 262 5.39 -5.06 -1.38
CA GLN A 262 6.75 -5.22 -1.88
C GLN A 262 7.75 -4.92 -0.76
N ASP A 263 8.70 -5.82 -0.59
CA ASP A 263 9.88 -5.58 0.22
C ASP A 263 10.78 -4.57 -0.50
N THR A 264 10.67 -3.30 -0.11
CA THR A 264 11.71 -2.33 -0.42
C THR A 264 12.88 -2.69 0.48
N LYS A 265 13.85 -3.45 -0.05
CA LYS A 265 15.11 -3.75 0.63
C LYS A 265 15.80 -2.43 1.01
N THR A 266 15.40 -1.81 2.11
CA THR A 266 16.20 -0.86 2.84
C THR A 266 17.30 -1.71 3.44
N LYS A 267 18.39 -1.85 2.68
CA LYS A 267 19.69 -2.19 3.24
C LYS A 267 19.84 -1.30 4.48
N ASP A 268 20.09 -1.91 5.63
CA ASP A 268 20.51 -1.22 6.86
C ASP A 268 19.47 -0.49 7.71
N VAL A 269 18.35 -1.15 8.08
CA VAL A 269 17.70 -0.78 9.35
C VAL A 269 17.60 -1.99 10.26
N ASN A 270 18.45 -1.98 11.28
CA ASN A 270 18.47 -2.86 12.45
C ASN A 270 17.24 -2.59 13.34
N VAL A 271 16.03 -2.70 12.79
CA VAL A 271 14.80 -2.71 13.61
C VAL A 271 14.70 -4.11 14.22
N GLY A 272 14.40 -4.22 15.51
CA GLY A 272 14.35 -5.49 16.25
C GLY A 272 13.21 -6.41 15.80
N TRP A 273 13.35 -7.03 14.63
CA TRP A 273 12.39 -7.93 14.00
C TRP A 273 12.46 -9.35 14.59
N LYS A 274 11.99 -9.55 15.83
CA LYS A 274 11.97 -10.89 16.46
C LYS A 274 10.81 -11.80 16.01
N GLN A 275 9.78 -11.25 15.36
CA GLN A 275 8.56 -12.00 14.98
C GLN A 275 8.45 -12.34 13.49
N PHE A 276 9.42 -11.92 12.67
CA PHE A 276 9.42 -12.33 11.27
C PHE A 276 9.88 -13.79 11.17
N VAL A 277 9.12 -14.62 10.45
CA VAL A 277 9.56 -15.95 10.02
C VAL A 277 10.13 -15.80 8.62
N PRO A 278 11.47 -15.78 8.44
CA PRO A 278 12.05 -15.75 7.11
C PRO A 278 11.76 -17.09 6.44
N VAL A 279 11.27 -17.06 5.20
CA VAL A 279 10.98 -18.28 4.43
C VAL A 279 12.20 -19.21 4.34
N ARG A 280 13.41 -18.64 4.30
CA ARG A 280 14.66 -19.44 4.28
C ARG A 280 14.93 -20.21 5.58
N LYS A 281 14.51 -19.70 6.74
CA LYS A 281 14.71 -20.39 8.04
C LYS A 281 13.65 -21.47 8.29
N SER A 282 12.41 -21.27 7.84
CA SER A 282 11.33 -22.27 8.02
C SER A 282 11.55 -23.54 7.18
N LEU A 283 12.20 -23.43 6.02
CA LEU A 283 12.57 -24.59 5.21
C LEU A 283 13.76 -25.37 5.79
N GLN A 284 14.71 -24.70 6.47
CA GLN A 284 15.88 -25.36 7.07
C GLN A 284 15.53 -26.15 8.34
N THR A 285 14.68 -25.64 9.23
CA THR A 285 14.21 -26.41 10.40
C THR A 285 13.40 -27.66 10.01
N ARG A 286 12.70 -27.61 8.88
CA ARG A 286 11.95 -28.77 8.33
C ARG A 286 12.84 -29.86 7.72
N SER A 287 14.01 -29.52 7.19
CA SER A 287 14.95 -30.53 6.65
C SER A 287 15.64 -31.32 7.77
N VAL A 288 15.95 -30.68 8.91
CA VAL A 288 16.57 -31.37 10.06
C VAL A 288 15.56 -32.21 10.83
N ALA A 289 14.30 -31.76 10.96
CA ALA A 289 13.26 -32.50 11.68
C ALA A 289 12.80 -33.81 10.98
N ARG A 290 13.03 -33.96 9.67
CA ARG A 290 12.71 -35.19 8.93
C ARG A 290 13.83 -36.24 8.91
N ILE A 291 15.06 -35.89 9.27
CA ILE A 291 16.19 -36.85 9.32
C ILE A 291 16.36 -37.46 10.73
N GLY A 292 15.81 -36.84 11.77
CA GLY A 292 15.94 -37.31 13.16
C GLY A 292 14.90 -38.33 13.66
N ARG A 293 14.08 -38.95 12.79
CA ARG A 293 12.97 -39.84 13.21
C ARG A 293 12.94 -41.22 12.53
N LEU A 294 14.11 -41.78 12.21
CA LEU A 294 14.26 -43.12 11.63
C LEU A 294 15.36 -44.00 12.25
N ALA A 295 15.90 -43.66 13.43
CA ALA A 295 16.83 -44.54 14.15
C ALA A 295 16.42 -44.65 15.62
N GLY A 296 15.83 -45.79 16.01
CA GLY A 296 15.55 -46.08 17.42
C GLY A 296 14.32 -46.94 17.68
N SER A 297 14.16 -48.07 16.99
CA SER A 297 13.31 -49.17 17.50
C SER A 297 13.88 -50.51 17.02
N LEU A 298 14.82 -51.03 17.80
CA LEU A 298 15.21 -52.44 17.80
C LEU A 298 15.36 -52.82 19.27
N GLY A 299 14.22 -53.21 19.85
CA GLY A 299 14.12 -53.78 21.18
C GLY A 299 14.43 -55.27 21.13
N LEU A 300 15.29 -55.67 22.07
CA LEU A 300 15.48 -56.99 22.68
C LEU A 300 14.47 -58.08 22.31
N VAL A 301 15.00 -59.23 21.87
CA VAL A 301 14.40 -60.54 22.11
C VAL A 301 15.25 -61.26 23.16
N ARG A 302 14.58 -61.75 24.20
CA ARG A 302 15.14 -62.54 25.30
C ARG A 302 15.65 -63.90 24.83
N GLY A 303 16.78 -64.32 25.39
CA GLY A 303 17.26 -65.69 25.52
C GLY A 303 18.10 -65.76 26.78
#